data_AF-A0A1S8T8A0-F1
#
_entry.id   AF-A0A1S8T8A0-F1
#
_cell.length_a   1.000
_cell.length_b   1.000
_cell.length_c   1.000
_cell.angle_alpha   90.00
_cell.angle_beta   90.00
_cell.angle_gamma   90.00
#
_symmetry.space_group_name_H-M   'P 1'
#
loop_
_entity.id
_entity.type
_entity.pdbx_description
1 polymer ?
#
loop_
_entity_poly.entity_id
_entity_poly.type
_entity_poly.pdbx_seq_one_letter_code
_entity_poly.pdbx_strand_id
1 'polypeptide(L)' 'MRRATIKREIDVALSDPQKDKEYISKLKKTKDKVRYLRIVKGYGQVEAAKLIGISDRHIRRIEKELN' A
#
# COMPACT_ATOMS: atom_id res chain seq x y z
N MET A 1 5.11 12.38 24.64
CA MET A 1 4.58 12.50 23.26
C MET A 1 5.57 12.06 22.16
N ARG A 2 6.88 12.38 22.20
CA ARG A 2 7.85 11.99 21.14
C ARG A 2 7.96 10.50 20.79
N ARG A 3 7.75 9.60 21.75
CA ARG A 3 7.91 8.14 21.54
C ARG A 3 6.87 7.53 20.58
N ALA A 4 5.68 8.12 20.47
CA ALA A 4 4.61 7.59 19.61
C ALA A 4 4.82 7.92 18.13
N THR A 5 5.35 9.10 17.83
CA THR A 5 5.62 9.55 16.45
C THR A 5 6.76 8.75 15.83
N ILE A 6 7.85 8.56 16.58
CA ILE A 6 9.00 7.75 16.15
C ILE A 6 8.59 6.30 15.88
N LYS A 7 7.71 5.73 16.72
CA LYS A 7 7.17 4.37 16.49
C LYS A 7 6.38 4.27 15.18
N ARG A 8 5.54 5.27 14.87
CA ARG A 8 4.80 5.31 13.60
C ARG A 8 5.73 5.45 12.40
N GLU A 9 6.78 6.26 12.49
CA GLU A 9 7.78 6.40 11.42
C GLU A 9 8.56 5.10 11.21
N ILE A 10 8.92 4.38 12.28
CA ILE A 10 9.61 3.08 12.20
C ILE A 10 8.68 1.98 11.66
N ASP A 11 7.40 1.93 12.06
CA ASP A 11 6.40 0.99 11.53
C ASP A 11 6.03 1.27 10.06
N VAL A 12 6.25 2.50 9.58
CA VAL A 12 6.18 2.86 8.15
C VAL A 12 7.46 2.48 7.41
N ALA A 13 8.63 2.63 8.05
CA ALA A 13 9.95 2.37 7.46
C ALA A 13 10.28 0.87 7.29
N LEU A 14 9.70 -0.01 8.10
CA LEU A 14 9.76 -1.46 7.89
C LEU A 14 8.53 -1.89 7.12
N SER A 15 8.54 -1.68 5.80
CA SER A 15 7.59 -2.34 4.91
C SER A 15 7.80 -3.86 5.07
N ASP A 16 6.84 -4.52 5.70
CA ASP A 16 6.80 -5.98 5.82
C ASP A 16 5.80 -6.47 4.77
N PRO A 17 6.28 -6.92 3.59
CA PRO A 17 5.41 -7.27 2.47
C PRO A 17 4.39 -8.35 2.84
N GLN A 18 4.73 -9.21 3.82
CA GLN A 18 3.85 -10.29 4.26
C GLN A 18 2.67 -9.74 5.07
N LYS A 19 2.95 -8.87 6.05
CA LYS A 19 1.89 -8.19 6.82
C LYS A 19 1.04 -7.28 5.97
N ASP A 20 1.66 -6.57 5.03
CA ASP A 20 0.93 -5.71 4.10
C ASP A 20 0.04 -6.54 3.17
N LYS A 21 0.50 -7.71 2.72
CA LYS A 21 -0.31 -8.67 1.95
C LYS A 21 -1.50 -9.21 2.74
N GLU A 22 -1.31 -9.49 4.04
CA GLU A 22 -2.41 -9.86 4.94
C GLU A 22 -3.40 -8.73 5.20
N TYR A 23 -2.93 -7.48 5.25
CA TYR A 23 -3.80 -6.33 5.42
C TYR A 23 -4.66 -6.10 4.18
N ILE A 24 -4.04 -6.07 2.98
CA ILE A 24 -4.77 -5.86 1.73
C ILE A 24 -5.72 -7.01 1.39
N SER A 25 -5.49 -8.23 1.89
CA SER A 25 -6.41 -9.36 1.70
C SER A 25 -7.75 -9.14 2.43
N LYS A 26 -7.75 -8.39 3.53
CA LYS A 26 -8.94 -7.99 4.29
C LYS A 26 -9.73 -6.86 3.61
N LEU A 27 -9.09 -6.11 2.70
CA LEU A 27 -9.75 -5.05 1.95
C LEU A 27 -10.57 -5.63 0.80
N LYS A 28 -11.82 -5.18 0.65
CA LYS A 28 -12.72 -5.66 -0.42
C LYS A 28 -12.43 -5.00 -1.76
N LYS A 29 -12.25 -3.68 -1.79
CA LYS A 29 -12.10 -2.94 -3.05
C LYS A 29 -10.63 -2.85 -3.44
N THR A 30 -10.34 -3.08 -4.72
CA THR A 30 -9.00 -2.91 -5.28
C THR A 30 -8.48 -1.49 -5.10
N LYS A 31 -9.36 -0.47 -5.22
CA LYS A 31 -9.02 0.94 -4.98
C LYS A 31 -8.41 1.18 -3.60
N ASP A 32 -8.98 0.57 -2.56
CA ASP A 32 -8.48 0.71 -1.19
C ASP A 32 -7.13 0.02 -0.99
N LYS A 33 -6.93 -1.14 -1.64
CA LYS A 33 -5.63 -1.85 -1.66
C LYS A 33 -4.55 -0.99 -2.30
N VAL A 34 -4.86 -0.42 -3.47
CA VAL A 34 -3.94 0.47 -4.21
C VAL A 34 -3.61 1.70 -3.36
N ARG A 35 -4.62 2.34 -2.76
CA ARG A 35 -4.44 3.51 -1.91
C ARG A 35 -3.51 3.21 -0.72
N TYR A 36 -3.73 2.10 -0.03
CA TYR A 36 -2.89 1.69 1.09
C TYR A 36 -1.43 1.47 0.65
N LEU A 37 -1.20 0.66 -0.38
CA LEU A 37 0.15 0.32 -0.82
C LEU A 37 0.90 1.52 -1.41
N ARG A 38 0.23 2.36 -2.23
CA ARG A 38 0.86 3.46 -2.96
C ARG A 38 1.01 4.72 -2.12
N ILE A 39 0.01 5.07 -1.32
CA ILE A 39 -0.03 6.35 -0.59
C ILE A 39 0.41 6.18 0.86
N VAL A 40 -0.07 5.14 1.55
CA VAL A 40 0.23 4.94 2.98
C VAL A 40 1.60 4.28 3.16
N LYS A 41 1.91 3.27 2.36
CA LYS A 41 3.15 2.49 2.46
C LYS A 41 4.24 2.89 1.47
N GLY A 42 3.90 3.62 0.41
CA GLY A 42 4.88 4.14 -0.54
C GLY A 42 5.51 3.10 -1.48
N TYR A 43 4.90 1.92 -1.66
CA TYR A 43 5.39 0.92 -2.61
C TYR A 43 5.39 1.46 -4.04
N GLY A 44 6.29 0.95 -4.89
CA GLY A 44 6.27 1.23 -6.32
C GLY A 44 5.00 0.69 -7.01
N GLN A 45 4.64 1.23 -8.17
CA GLN A 45 3.45 0.75 -8.93
C GLN A 45 3.58 -0.74 -9.28
N VAL A 46 4.78 -1.16 -9.72
CA VAL A 46 5.11 -2.54 -10.08
C VAL A 46 5.05 -3.48 -8.86
N GLU A 47 5.53 -3.04 -7.71
CA GLU A 47 5.53 -3.84 -6.48
C GLU A 47 4.11 -3.98 -5.92
N ALA A 48 3.36 -2.88 -5.88
CA ALA A 48 1.95 -2.91 -5.49
C ALA A 48 1.12 -3.80 -6.43
N ALA A 49 1.38 -3.75 -7.74
CA ALA A 49 0.77 -4.63 -8.73
C ALA A 49 1.05 -6.12 -8.43
N LYS A 50 2.30 -6.48 -8.10
CA LYS A 50 2.69 -7.84 -7.71
C LYS A 50 2.00 -8.29 -6.42
N LEU A 51 1.92 -7.43 -5.41
CA LEU A 51 1.29 -7.74 -4.12
C LEU A 51 -0.22 -7.97 -4.24
N ILE A 52 -0.90 -7.18 -5.08
CA ILE A 52 -2.34 -7.29 -5.31
C ILE A 52 -2.66 -8.41 -6.33
N GLY A 53 -1.74 -8.74 -7.24
CA GLY A 53 -1.97 -9.68 -8.33
C GLY A 53 -2.69 -9.05 -9.53
N ILE A 54 -2.41 -7.78 -9.84
CA ILE A 54 -2.96 -7.07 -11.00
C ILE A 54 -1.83 -6.48 -11.86
N SER A 55 -2.16 -5.93 -13.03
CA SER A 55 -1.16 -5.27 -13.88
C SER A 55 -0.82 -3.85 -13.40
N ASP A 56 0.41 -3.43 -13.69
CA ASP A 56 0.88 -2.05 -13.44
C ASP A 56 -0.02 -1.00 -14.10
N ARG A 57 -0.52 -1.29 -15.31
CA ARG A 57 -1.50 -0.45 -16.01
C ARG A 57 -2.79 -0.25 -15.19
N HIS A 58 -3.25 -1.28 -14.51
CA HIS A 58 -4.45 -1.20 -13.69
C HIS A 58 -4.23 -0.32 -12.45
N ILE A 59 -3.06 -0.43 -11.81
CA ILE A 59 -2.65 0.50 -10.73
C ILE A 59 -2.73 1.94 -11.23
N ARG A 60 -2.07 2.25 -12.35
CA ARG A 60 -2.03 3.61 -12.93
C ARG A 60 -3.43 4.17 -13.21
N ARG A 61 -4.35 3.34 -13.70
CA ARG A 61 -5.74 3.77 -13.95
C ARG A 61 -6.44 4.13 -12.63
N ILE A 62 -6.30 3.29 -11.62
CA ILE A 62 -6.90 3.52 -10.29
C ILE A 62 -6.31 4.78 -9.64
N GLU A 63 -5.01 5.03 -9.79
CA GLU A 63 -4.37 6.25 -9.30
C GLU A 63 -4.91 7.51 -9.97
N LYS A 64 -5.20 7.47 -11.27
CA LYS A 64 -5.85 8.59 -11.96
C LYS A 64 -7.27 8.88 -11.46
N GLU A 65 -7.96 7.89 -10.90
CA GLU A 65 -9.30 8.03 -10.29
C GLU A 65 -9.23 8.40 -8.80
N LEU A 66 -8.02 8.44 -8.20
CA LEU A 66 -7.79 8.81 -6.81
C LEU A 66 -7.40 10.29 -6.64
N ASN A 67 -6.87 10.91 -7.70
CA ASN A 67 -6.66 12.34 -7.83
C ASN A 67 -7.93 13.02 -8.34
#